data_AF-A0A067DT16-F1
#
_entry.id   AF-A0A067DT16-F1
#
_cell.length_a   1.000
_cell.length_b   1.000
_cell.length_c   1.000
_cell.angle_alpha   90.00
_cell.angle_beta   90.00
_cell.angle_gamma   90.00
#
_symmetry.space_group_name_H-M   'P 1'
#
loop_
_entity.id
_entity.type
_entity.pdbx_description
1 polymer ?
#
loop_
_entity_poly.entity_id
_entity_poly.type
_entity_poly.pdbx_seq_one_letter_code
_entity_poly.pdbx_strand_id
1 'polypeptide(L)'
;MDSGNFVLQDDQVRKNLWESFKYPTDTFLAGMYMGENLSLTSWAGHDDPKPGNFTFKMDQGENQYQITKPLIRHWRSAESKDVFSSNEIIPYQILNLLSNFSHSVKPTGKNAVHPNLIVPSIDYSRTRLIMNYTGEIQYWTEDKVKGWSLIWREPRDNCSVFHYCGNFGICNSNHKRKCQCLQGFVPSSPERWSSEDFLGGCIRKTALCGGKDMFLKRQITKVGETDSCLPVASEAECSKKCRGFCPCTAYSYKESKRRDEAGTCCIWIEELKDLREDFSNGGHELYIRVAATDLESAENKTEGGSTQQVEAFNGRKKHQWTLIFGMTIASGIILSCIIIYFYTRRKRINSQGRSINRPNMAAPFYESARHVKDMVVDSDQFKEEEKQGIDLPFIDFESILAATDNFSEANKLGKGGFGPVYKAKFPGGQQIAVKRLSSASGQGLEEFKNE
;
A
#
# COMPACT_ATOMS: atom_id res chain seq x y z
N MET A 1 35.74 -9.89 0.32
CA MET A 1 35.70 -9.23 1.64
C MET A 1 34.38 -9.59 2.30
N ASP A 2 34.37 -9.81 3.60
CA ASP A 2 33.17 -10.30 4.31
C ASP A 2 32.04 -9.26 4.38
N SER A 3 32.31 -8.00 4.05
CA SER A 3 31.34 -6.90 4.06
C SER A 3 30.43 -6.82 2.82
N GLY A 4 30.77 -7.52 1.73
CA GLY A 4 30.07 -7.37 0.44
C GLY A 4 30.55 -6.20 -0.42
N ASN A 5 31.54 -5.42 0.04
CA ASN A 5 32.19 -4.39 -0.80
C ASN A 5 33.11 -5.07 -1.83
N PHE A 6 32.90 -4.77 -3.10
CA PHE A 6 33.78 -5.18 -4.19
C PHE A 6 34.75 -4.03 -4.47
N VAL A 7 36.04 -4.29 -4.30
CA VAL A 7 37.10 -3.26 -4.33
C VAL A 7 38.09 -3.58 -5.42
N LEU A 8 38.34 -2.60 -6.30
CA LEU A 8 39.49 -2.61 -7.20
C LEU A 8 40.62 -1.85 -6.51
N GLN A 9 41.72 -2.54 -6.23
CA GLN A 9 42.88 -1.98 -5.53
C GLN A 9 44.12 -2.06 -6.42
N ASP A 10 44.93 -1.01 -6.37
CA ASP A 10 46.29 -1.03 -6.92
C ASP A 10 47.23 -1.69 -5.90
N ASP A 11 47.79 -2.84 -6.25
CA ASP A 11 48.68 -3.62 -5.37
C ASP A 11 50.02 -2.92 -5.07
N GLN A 12 50.50 -2.06 -5.98
CA GLN A 12 51.78 -1.38 -5.81
C GLN A 12 51.68 -0.24 -4.78
N VAL A 13 50.58 0.51 -4.83
CA VAL A 13 50.36 1.68 -3.97
C VAL A 13 49.42 1.36 -2.79
N ARG A 14 48.84 0.15 -2.77
CA ARG A 14 47.79 -0.28 -1.83
C ARG A 14 46.61 0.69 -1.75
N LYS A 15 46.30 1.35 -2.87
CA LYS A 15 45.25 2.37 -2.96
C LYS A 15 43.99 1.79 -3.60
N ASN A 16 42.84 1.99 -2.97
CA ASN A 16 41.55 1.65 -3.57
C ASN A 16 41.28 2.60 -4.74
N LEU A 17 41.15 2.05 -5.95
CA LEU A 17 40.83 2.78 -7.17
C LEU A 17 39.31 2.91 -7.36
N TRP A 18 38.56 1.89 -6.96
CA TRP A 18 37.10 1.84 -7.09
C TRP A 18 36.49 0.92 -6.03
N GLU A 19 35.27 1.23 -5.58
CA GLU A 19 34.55 0.49 -4.54
C GLU A 19 33.05 0.45 -4.88
N SER A 20 32.43 -0.73 -4.85
CA SER A 20 31.00 -0.89 -5.15
C SER A 20 30.11 -0.11 -4.19
N PHE A 21 30.54 0.06 -2.94
CA PHE A 21 29.81 0.83 -1.93
C PHE A 21 29.63 2.31 -2.28
N LYS A 22 30.41 2.86 -3.21
CA LYS A 22 30.24 4.23 -3.71
C LYS A 22 29.21 4.35 -4.84
N TYR A 23 28.74 3.22 -5.37
CA TYR A 23 27.83 3.13 -6.52
C TYR A 23 26.72 2.10 -6.27
N PRO A 24 25.86 2.29 -5.24
CA PRO A 24 24.78 1.38 -4.96
C PRO A 24 23.71 1.38 -6.05
N THR A 25 22.95 0.29 -6.09
CA THR A 25 21.71 0.15 -6.87
C THR A 25 20.52 0.61 -6.01
N ASP A 26 19.65 -0.31 -5.65
CA ASP A 26 18.48 -0.18 -4.80
C ASP A 26 18.77 -0.54 -3.34
N THR A 27 19.88 -1.23 -3.06
CA THR A 27 20.17 -1.81 -1.74
C THR A 27 21.31 -1.10 -1.02
N PHE A 28 21.12 -0.82 0.27
CA PHE A 28 22.14 -0.33 1.20
C PHE A 28 22.49 -1.40 2.23
N LEU A 29 23.78 -1.62 2.43
CA LEU A 29 24.35 -2.64 3.32
C LEU A 29 25.16 -2.02 4.46
N ALA A 30 25.40 -2.80 5.51
CA ALA A 30 26.31 -2.40 6.59
C ALA A 30 27.72 -2.12 6.05
N GLY A 31 28.33 -1.03 6.49
CA GLY A 31 29.62 -0.55 5.99
C GLY A 31 29.52 0.55 4.93
N MET A 32 28.33 0.75 4.33
CA MET A 32 28.07 1.89 3.45
C MET A 32 27.78 3.16 4.26
N TYR A 33 28.01 4.32 3.65
CA TYR A 33 27.75 5.63 4.25
C TYR A 33 26.85 6.47 3.34
N MET A 34 25.66 6.83 3.82
CA MET A 34 24.69 7.66 3.10
C MET A 34 25.10 9.14 3.20
N GLY A 35 26.12 9.51 2.43
CA GLY A 35 26.59 10.89 2.29
C GLY A 35 25.92 11.65 1.15
N GLU A 36 26.43 12.85 0.85
CA GLU A 36 25.83 13.83 -0.08
C GLU A 36 25.57 13.28 -1.48
N ASN A 37 26.47 12.42 -1.98
CA ASN A 37 26.45 11.91 -3.34
C ASN A 37 25.90 10.48 -3.46
N LEU A 38 25.46 9.88 -2.34
CA LEU A 38 24.93 8.53 -2.35
C LEU A 38 23.40 8.57 -2.44
N SER A 39 22.85 7.72 -3.28
CA SER A 39 21.40 7.52 -3.39
C SER A 39 21.10 6.09 -3.78
N LEU A 40 19.97 5.57 -3.30
CA LEU A 40 19.45 4.28 -3.76
C LEU A 40 18.42 4.54 -4.84
N THR A 41 18.53 3.88 -5.97
CA THR A 41 17.56 3.94 -7.06
C THR A 41 16.84 2.60 -7.16
N SER A 42 15.51 2.63 -7.13
CA SER A 42 14.71 1.42 -7.24
C SER A 42 14.98 0.68 -8.54
N TRP A 43 14.62 -0.59 -8.57
CA TRP A 43 14.43 -1.30 -9.83
C TRP A 43 13.24 -0.72 -10.61
N ALA A 44 13.22 -0.97 -11.92
CA ALA A 44 12.13 -0.55 -12.82
C ALA A 44 10.86 -1.39 -12.60
N GLY A 45 11.03 -2.63 -12.16
CA GLY A 45 9.94 -3.53 -11.79
C GLY A 45 10.44 -4.63 -10.85
N HIS A 46 9.57 -5.58 -10.54
CA HIS A 46 9.89 -6.71 -9.66
C HIS A 46 11.09 -7.53 -10.18
N ASP A 47 11.14 -7.80 -11.48
CA ASP A 47 12.17 -8.62 -12.12
C ASP A 47 13.01 -7.86 -13.16
N ASP A 48 12.92 -6.52 -13.16
CA ASP A 48 13.72 -5.66 -14.06
C ASP A 48 14.68 -4.77 -13.26
N PRO A 49 15.96 -5.16 -13.13
CA PRO A 49 16.96 -4.44 -12.33
C PRO A 49 17.43 -3.13 -12.96
N LYS A 50 16.88 -2.73 -14.11
CA LYS A 50 17.13 -1.40 -14.67
C LYS A 50 16.73 -0.31 -13.67
N PRO A 51 17.38 0.87 -13.73
CA PRO A 51 16.99 2.00 -12.90
C PRO A 51 15.51 2.34 -13.08
N GLY A 52 14.78 2.33 -11.98
CA GLY A 52 13.37 2.71 -11.89
C GLY A 52 13.18 4.19 -11.58
N ASN A 53 11.98 4.51 -11.11
CA ASN A 53 11.55 5.90 -10.93
C ASN A 53 11.75 6.44 -9.51
N PHE A 54 12.07 5.61 -8.53
CA PHE A 54 12.15 6.05 -7.15
C PHE A 54 13.58 6.13 -6.66
N THR A 55 13.94 7.26 -6.06
CA THR A 55 15.28 7.48 -5.52
C THR A 55 15.20 7.92 -4.06
N PHE A 56 15.88 7.19 -3.18
CA PHE A 56 16.06 7.51 -1.77
C PHE A 56 17.43 8.15 -1.54
N LYS A 57 17.47 9.32 -0.89
CA LYS A 57 18.69 10.08 -0.61
C LYS A 57 18.55 11.00 0.61
N MET A 58 19.66 11.52 1.09
CA MET A 58 19.67 12.62 2.06
C MET A 58 19.49 13.96 1.33
N ASP A 59 18.51 14.75 1.74
CA ASP A 59 18.37 16.17 1.40
C ASP A 59 19.23 17.00 2.35
N GLN A 60 20.23 17.69 1.81
CA GLN A 60 21.16 18.49 2.61
C GLN A 60 20.61 19.85 3.01
N GLY A 61 19.70 20.42 2.21
CA GLY A 61 19.10 21.72 2.53
C GLY A 61 18.24 21.62 3.78
N GLU A 62 17.54 20.49 3.93
CA GLU A 62 16.65 20.20 5.06
C GLU A 62 17.29 19.28 6.11
N ASN A 63 18.44 18.67 5.83
CA ASN A 63 19.07 17.63 6.67
C ASN A 63 18.07 16.49 7.01
N GLN A 64 17.29 16.08 6.01
CA GLN A 64 16.24 15.07 6.07
C GLN A 64 16.50 13.98 5.02
N TYR A 65 15.91 12.80 5.18
CA TYR A 65 15.90 11.79 4.12
C TYR A 65 14.62 11.91 3.31
N GLN A 66 14.70 11.69 2.01
CA GLN A 66 13.53 11.78 1.13
C GLN A 66 13.53 10.68 0.06
N ILE A 67 12.32 10.36 -0.39
CA ILE A 67 12.10 9.58 -1.61
C ILE A 67 11.55 10.53 -2.66
N THR A 68 12.16 10.51 -3.83
CA THR A 68 11.74 11.30 -4.99
C THR A 68 11.24 10.37 -6.08
N LYS A 69 10.19 10.79 -6.78
CA LYS A 69 9.71 10.21 -8.02
C LYS A 69 9.90 11.28 -9.11
N PRO A 70 10.81 11.06 -10.05
CA PRO A 70 11.74 12.05 -10.62
C PRO A 70 11.66 13.51 -10.15
N LEU A 71 10.59 14.24 -10.46
CA LEU A 71 10.43 15.67 -10.18
C LEU A 71 9.49 15.98 -8.99
N ILE A 72 8.96 14.96 -8.34
CA ILE A 72 7.95 15.08 -7.29
C ILE A 72 8.46 14.40 -6.03
N ARG A 73 8.41 15.12 -4.91
CA ARG A 73 8.67 14.55 -3.57
C ARG A 73 7.61 13.47 -3.32
N HIS A 74 8.04 12.24 -3.10
CA HIS A 74 7.15 11.10 -2.82
C HIS A 74 6.98 10.90 -1.32
N TRP A 75 8.05 11.11 -0.55
CA TRP A 75 8.08 10.99 0.90
C TRP A 75 9.25 11.80 1.48
N ARG A 76 9.14 12.24 2.73
CA ARG A 76 10.24 12.84 3.50
C ARG A 76 10.21 12.37 4.95
N SER A 77 11.36 12.24 5.57
CA SER A 77 11.47 11.95 7.00
C SER A 77 11.10 13.17 7.82
N ALA A 78 10.43 12.96 8.95
CA ALA A 78 10.16 14.03 9.89
C ALA A 78 11.46 14.60 10.52
N GLU A 79 11.49 15.91 10.71
CA GLU A 79 12.52 16.59 11.49
C GLU A 79 12.23 16.50 12.99
N SER A 80 13.25 16.32 13.83
CA SER A 80 13.06 16.26 15.30
C SER A 80 12.56 17.59 15.90
N LYS A 81 12.68 18.69 15.16
CA LYS A 81 12.25 20.05 15.55
C LYS A 81 10.99 20.51 14.84
N ASP A 82 10.52 19.78 13.82
CA ASP A 82 9.31 20.13 13.08
C ASP A 82 8.14 20.05 14.06
N VAL A 83 7.47 21.19 14.22
CA VAL A 83 6.35 21.31 15.14
C VAL A 83 5.20 20.41 14.68
N PHE A 84 5.13 20.03 13.40
CA PHE A 84 3.96 19.37 12.82
C PHE A 84 4.21 17.96 12.26
N SER A 85 5.39 17.36 12.46
CA SER A 85 5.72 16.04 11.90
C SER A 85 6.28 15.10 12.98
N SER A 86 5.42 14.32 13.64
CA SER A 86 5.85 13.42 14.73
C SER A 86 5.92 11.94 14.34
N ASN A 87 5.34 11.55 13.19
CA ASN A 87 5.06 10.14 12.89
C ASN A 87 5.93 9.51 11.78
N GLU A 88 6.73 10.29 11.06
CA GLU A 88 7.61 9.83 9.96
C GLU A 88 9.09 9.83 10.38
N ILE A 89 9.34 9.61 11.67
CA ILE A 89 10.69 9.59 12.25
C ILE A 89 11.37 8.27 11.86
N ILE A 90 12.54 8.37 11.23
CA ILE A 90 13.36 7.19 10.92
C ILE A 90 13.86 6.57 12.23
N PRO A 91 13.63 5.27 12.48
CA PRO A 91 14.14 4.58 13.66
C PRO A 91 15.65 4.73 13.83
N TYR A 92 16.10 4.87 15.07
CA TYR A 92 17.51 5.10 15.42
C TYR A 92 18.46 4.06 14.78
N GLN A 93 18.07 2.78 14.78
CA GLN A 93 18.88 1.72 14.19
C GLN A 93 19.14 1.93 12.69
N ILE A 94 18.17 2.51 11.97
CA ILE A 94 18.28 2.82 10.54
C ILE A 94 19.18 4.05 10.35
N LEU A 95 19.03 5.09 11.17
CA LEU A 95 19.92 6.26 11.14
C LEU A 95 21.38 5.87 11.44
N ASN A 96 21.59 4.97 12.40
CA ASN A 96 22.91 4.46 12.74
C ASN A 96 23.54 3.68 11.57
N LEU A 97 22.75 2.83 10.90
CA LEU A 97 23.17 2.13 9.68
C LEU A 97 23.53 3.12 8.56
N LEU A 98 22.67 4.09 8.27
CA LEU A 98 22.88 5.10 7.22
C LEU A 98 24.14 5.93 7.45
N SER A 99 24.49 6.19 8.72
CA SER A 99 25.71 6.90 9.11
C SER A 99 26.98 6.05 9.14
N ASN A 100 26.91 4.78 8.77
CA ASN A 100 27.99 3.81 8.94
C ASN A 100 28.53 3.76 10.38
N PHE A 101 27.64 3.80 11.38
CA PHE A 101 28.01 3.79 12.80
C PHE A 101 28.87 4.99 13.24
N SER A 102 28.97 6.03 12.40
CA SER A 102 29.80 7.21 12.67
C SER A 102 29.19 8.14 13.70
N HIS A 103 27.87 8.11 13.86
CA HIS A 103 27.21 8.90 14.89
C HIS A 103 26.95 8.08 16.15
N SER A 104 27.59 8.47 17.26
CA SER A 104 27.10 8.17 18.60
C SER A 104 25.88 9.04 18.92
N VAL A 105 24.78 8.88 18.17
CA VAL A 105 23.56 9.65 18.49
C VAL A 105 23.00 9.11 19.79
N LYS A 106 23.28 9.79 20.90
CA LYS A 106 22.58 9.53 22.17
C LYS A 106 21.08 9.75 21.90
N PRO A 107 20.20 8.80 22.27
CA PRO A 107 18.76 9.01 22.15
C PRO A 107 18.38 10.23 22.98
N THR A 108 18.07 11.33 22.30
CA THR A 108 17.62 12.58 22.94
C THR A 108 16.16 12.75 22.56
N GLY A 109 15.28 12.35 23.49
CA GLY A 109 13.84 12.50 23.31
C GLY A 109 13.07 11.65 24.31
N LYS A 110 11.97 12.20 24.85
CA LYS A 110 11.14 11.61 25.91
C LYS A 110 10.39 10.31 25.53
N ASN A 111 10.67 9.76 24.35
CA ASN A 111 10.24 8.43 23.92
C ASN A 111 11.35 7.38 24.07
N ALA A 112 12.43 7.71 24.80
CA ALA A 112 13.32 6.71 25.37
C ALA A 112 12.53 5.86 26.36
N VAL A 113 11.95 4.78 25.86
CA VAL A 113 11.60 3.62 26.69
C VAL A 113 12.89 3.19 27.38
N HIS A 114 13.01 3.62 28.63
CA HIS A 114 14.05 3.33 29.63
C HIS A 114 15.51 3.67 29.26
N PRO A 115 16.17 4.61 30.00
CA PRO A 115 17.60 4.92 29.85
C PRO A 115 18.55 3.78 30.28
N ASN A 116 18.02 2.61 30.68
CA ASN A 116 18.78 1.42 31.05
C ASN A 116 18.56 0.23 30.10
N LEU A 117 17.95 0.41 28.92
CA LEU A 117 18.09 -0.60 27.88
C LEU A 117 19.51 -0.50 27.33
N ILE A 118 20.37 -1.43 27.76
CA ILE A 118 21.46 -1.91 26.93
C ILE A 118 20.78 -2.36 25.65
N VAL A 119 20.79 -1.52 24.60
CA VAL A 119 20.38 -1.96 23.26
C VAL A 119 21.35 -3.09 22.94
N PRO A 120 20.90 -4.35 22.84
CA PRO A 120 21.78 -5.44 22.43
C PRO A 120 22.48 -4.97 21.16
N SER A 121 23.80 -5.14 21.05
CA SER A 121 24.54 -4.77 19.84
C SER A 121 23.79 -5.32 18.64
N ILE A 122 23.11 -4.44 17.89
CA ILE A 122 22.30 -4.84 16.76
C ILE A 122 23.29 -5.43 15.76
N ASP A 123 23.13 -6.71 15.42
CA ASP A 123 23.95 -7.34 14.41
C ASP A 123 23.51 -6.84 13.03
N TYR A 124 24.21 -5.83 12.52
CA TYR A 124 23.92 -5.25 11.21
C TYR A 124 24.42 -6.12 10.05
N SER A 125 25.19 -7.19 10.29
CA SER A 125 25.75 -8.05 9.23
C SER A 125 24.66 -8.73 8.38
N ARG A 126 23.45 -8.85 8.94
CA ARG A 126 22.28 -9.49 8.34
C ARG A 126 21.12 -8.51 8.15
N THR A 127 21.45 -7.27 7.81
CA THR A 127 20.47 -6.19 7.62
C THR A 127 20.68 -5.50 6.29
N ARG A 128 19.59 -5.00 5.71
CA ARG A 128 19.62 -4.21 4.46
C ARG A 128 18.49 -3.21 4.40
N LEU A 129 18.74 -2.07 3.77
CA LEU A 129 17.69 -1.18 3.28
C LEU A 129 17.53 -1.40 1.78
N ILE A 130 16.30 -1.43 1.29
CA ILE A 130 15.98 -1.62 -0.13
C ILE A 130 15.01 -0.54 -0.57
N MET A 131 15.36 0.20 -1.62
CA MET A 131 14.45 1.09 -2.34
C MET A 131 13.62 0.23 -3.31
N ASN A 132 12.43 -0.19 -2.87
CA ASN A 132 11.57 -1.06 -3.65
C ASN A 132 11.01 -0.35 -4.89
N TYR A 133 10.76 -1.09 -5.98
CA TYR A 133 10.16 -0.57 -7.22
C TYR A 133 8.75 0.04 -7.01
N THR A 134 8.07 -0.30 -5.91
CA THR A 134 6.79 0.28 -5.50
C THR A 134 6.90 1.71 -4.94
N GLY A 135 8.11 2.18 -4.64
CA GLY A 135 8.33 3.50 -4.03
C GLY A 135 8.47 3.46 -2.51
N GLU A 136 8.59 2.28 -1.91
CA GLU A 136 8.84 2.12 -0.48
C GLU A 136 10.33 1.91 -0.17
N ILE A 137 10.91 2.69 0.75
CA ILE A 137 12.18 2.33 1.39
C ILE A 137 11.89 1.30 2.48
N GLN A 138 12.55 0.14 2.44
CA GLN A 138 12.24 -1.00 3.30
C GLN A 138 13.48 -1.45 4.07
N TYR A 139 13.36 -1.58 5.40
CA TYR A 139 14.40 -2.12 6.27
C TYR A 139 14.11 -3.57 6.61
N TRP A 140 15.04 -4.45 6.24
CA TRP A 140 14.94 -5.89 6.40
C TRP A 140 16.03 -6.42 7.33
N THR A 141 15.67 -7.41 8.14
CA THR A 141 16.61 -8.16 8.98
C THR A 141 16.45 -9.65 8.72
N GLU A 142 17.55 -10.38 8.55
CA GLU A 142 17.52 -11.83 8.37
C GLU A 142 17.68 -12.53 9.71
N ASP A 143 16.70 -13.37 10.04
CA ASP A 143 16.79 -14.34 11.12
C ASP A 143 17.25 -15.70 10.57
N LYS A 144 18.14 -16.39 11.30
CA LYS A 144 18.70 -17.68 10.87
C LYS A 144 17.65 -18.77 10.66
N VAL A 145 16.49 -18.68 11.31
CA VAL A 145 15.42 -19.68 11.28
C VAL A 145 14.28 -19.24 10.38
N LYS A 146 13.89 -17.96 10.44
CA LYS A 146 12.72 -17.43 9.73
C LYS A 146 13.05 -16.76 8.39
N GLY A 147 14.33 -16.54 8.08
CA GLY A 147 14.76 -15.79 6.90
C GLY A 147 14.52 -14.28 7.04
N TRP A 148 14.37 -13.60 5.91
CA TRP A 148 14.19 -12.14 5.86
C TRP A 148 12.84 -11.69 6.43
N SER A 149 12.89 -10.74 7.35
CA SER A 149 11.71 -10.10 7.95
C SER A 149 11.74 -8.60 7.69
N LEU A 150 10.61 -8.05 7.21
CA LEU A 150 10.43 -6.61 7.03
C LEU A 150 10.13 -5.97 8.39
N ILE A 151 11.00 -5.06 8.82
CA ILE A 151 10.91 -4.42 10.15
C ILE A 151 10.32 -3.02 10.07
N TRP A 152 10.61 -2.30 8.98
CA TRP A 152 10.13 -0.93 8.79
C TRP A 152 10.04 -0.60 7.31
N ARG A 153 9.09 0.26 6.95
CA ARG A 153 8.96 0.80 5.59
C ARG A 153 8.36 2.19 5.59
N GLU A 154 8.71 2.98 4.60
CA GLU A 154 8.04 4.25 4.29
C GLU A 154 7.93 4.49 2.77
N PRO A 155 6.86 5.13 2.27
CA PRO A 155 5.62 5.45 2.98
C PRO A 155 4.90 4.21 3.52
N ARG A 156 4.48 4.24 4.80
CA ARG A 156 3.80 3.09 5.43
C ARG A 156 2.35 2.89 4.96
N ASP A 157 1.71 3.97 4.51
CA ASP A 157 0.33 4.05 4.07
C ASP A 157 0.15 5.21 3.07
N ASN A 158 -1.03 5.27 2.44
CA ASN A 158 -1.33 6.31 1.44
C ASN A 158 -1.23 7.73 2.00
N CYS A 159 -1.51 7.96 3.30
CA CYS A 159 -1.42 9.28 3.92
C CYS A 159 0.01 9.66 4.32
N SER A 160 0.97 8.73 4.25
CA SER A 160 2.40 9.02 4.33
C SER A 160 2.97 9.41 2.96
N VAL A 161 2.28 9.11 1.85
CA VAL A 161 2.66 9.60 0.53
C VAL A 161 2.41 11.11 0.49
N PHE A 162 3.45 11.86 0.11
CA PHE A 162 3.38 13.31 0.04
C PHE A 162 2.24 13.77 -0.87
N HIS A 163 1.41 14.68 -0.37
CA HIS A 163 0.34 15.34 -1.14
C HIS A 163 -0.72 14.39 -1.72
N TYR A 164 -0.93 13.22 -1.08
CA TYR A 164 -1.86 12.19 -1.56
C TYR A 164 -3.30 12.68 -1.82
N CYS A 165 -3.82 13.57 -0.98
CA CYS A 165 -5.20 14.09 -1.10
C CYS A 165 -5.33 15.41 -1.88
N GLY A 166 -4.25 15.88 -2.51
CA GLY A 166 -4.23 17.17 -3.20
C GLY A 166 -4.36 18.37 -2.25
N ASN A 167 -4.59 19.55 -2.81
CA ASN A 167 -4.72 20.81 -2.05
C ASN A 167 -6.03 20.82 -1.26
N PHE A 168 -6.00 21.28 0.00
CA PHE A 168 -7.15 21.36 0.93
C PHE A 168 -7.91 20.03 1.15
N GLY A 169 -7.38 18.91 0.68
CA GLY A 169 -7.86 17.56 0.98
C GLY A 169 -7.14 17.01 2.21
N ILE A 170 -7.90 16.50 3.17
CA ILE A 170 -7.38 15.91 4.40
C ILE A 170 -7.34 14.38 4.29
N CYS A 171 -6.19 13.79 4.65
CA CYS A 171 -5.96 12.35 4.62
C CYS A 171 -6.19 11.71 5.99
N ASN A 172 -6.91 10.60 6.02
CA ASN A 172 -7.08 9.77 7.21
C ASN A 172 -6.95 8.28 6.86
N SER A 173 -5.90 7.64 7.37
CA SER A 173 -5.59 6.23 7.08
C SER A 173 -6.66 5.27 7.61
N ASN A 174 -7.43 5.66 8.63
CA ASN A 174 -8.45 4.83 9.25
C ASN A 174 -9.78 4.83 8.49
N HIS A 175 -10.01 5.82 7.62
CA HIS A 175 -11.22 5.87 6.81
C HIS A 175 -11.14 4.93 5.60
N LYS A 176 -12.31 4.47 5.11
CA LYS A 176 -12.39 3.66 3.88
C LYS A 176 -11.90 4.48 2.68
N ARG A 177 -12.47 5.67 2.48
CA ARG A 177 -11.93 6.69 1.57
C ARG A 177 -10.92 7.52 2.32
N LYS A 178 -9.66 7.46 1.87
CA LYS A 178 -8.53 8.11 2.56
C LYS A 178 -8.62 9.62 2.55
N CYS A 179 -9.21 10.21 1.51
CA CYS A 179 -9.27 11.65 1.32
C CYS A 179 -10.68 12.20 1.48
N GLN A 180 -10.77 13.35 2.15
CA GLN A 180 -12.00 14.14 2.28
C GLN A 180 -11.68 15.61 2.07
N CYS A 181 -12.61 16.39 1.52
CA CYS A 181 -12.48 17.84 1.51
C CYS A 181 -12.83 18.41 2.89
N LEU A 182 -12.09 19.43 3.30
CA LEU A 182 -12.42 20.20 4.50
C LEU A 182 -13.80 20.86 4.37
N GLN A 183 -14.41 21.18 5.51
CA GLN A 183 -15.64 21.96 5.52
C GLN A 183 -15.41 23.34 4.88
N GLY A 184 -16.32 23.75 3.99
CA GLY A 184 -16.15 24.94 3.14
C GLY A 184 -15.44 24.68 1.81
N PHE A 185 -15.05 23.44 1.54
CA PHE A 185 -14.40 23.04 0.29
C PHE A 185 -15.19 21.94 -0.43
N VAL A 186 -14.94 21.81 -1.73
CA VAL A 186 -15.49 20.78 -2.62
C VAL A 186 -14.39 20.23 -3.52
N PRO A 187 -14.51 18.99 -4.02
CA PRO A 187 -13.54 18.44 -4.97
C PRO A 187 -13.41 19.34 -6.20
N SER A 188 -12.17 19.57 -6.65
CA SER A 188 -11.90 20.32 -7.89
C SER A 188 -12.51 19.63 -9.12
N SER A 189 -12.47 18.28 -9.14
CA SER A 189 -13.17 17.43 -10.11
C SER A 189 -13.96 16.34 -9.37
N PRO A 190 -15.29 16.46 -9.27
CA PRO A 190 -16.14 15.46 -8.62
C PRO A 190 -16.04 14.06 -9.25
N GLU A 191 -15.83 13.97 -10.56
CA GLU A 191 -15.77 12.71 -11.31
C GLU A 191 -14.49 11.93 -10.96
N ARG A 192 -13.33 12.61 -10.97
CA ARG A 192 -12.05 12.03 -10.54
C ARG A 192 -12.08 11.64 -9.07
N TRP A 193 -12.60 12.52 -8.22
CA TRP A 193 -12.71 12.28 -6.79
C TRP A 193 -13.59 11.06 -6.46
N SER A 194 -14.66 10.86 -7.23
CA SER A 194 -15.54 9.68 -7.08
C SER A 194 -14.87 8.38 -7.50
N SER A 195 -13.86 8.46 -8.37
CA SER A 195 -13.02 7.34 -8.83
C SER A 195 -11.74 7.16 -8.00
N GLU A 196 -11.65 7.83 -6.85
CA GLU A 196 -10.51 7.81 -5.93
C GLU A 196 -9.20 8.39 -6.49
N ASP A 197 -9.29 9.20 -7.54
CA ASP A 197 -8.22 10.09 -7.98
C ASP A 197 -8.34 11.44 -7.26
N PHE A 198 -7.51 11.63 -6.24
CA PHE A 198 -7.53 12.80 -5.35
C PHE A 198 -6.50 13.88 -5.73
N LEU A 199 -5.72 13.69 -6.80
CA LEU A 199 -4.61 14.59 -7.17
C LEU A 199 -5.06 16.04 -7.39
N GLY A 200 -6.27 16.22 -7.91
CA GLY A 200 -6.86 17.55 -8.13
C GLY A 200 -7.24 18.30 -6.86
N GLY A 201 -7.25 17.64 -5.69
CA GLY A 201 -7.59 18.26 -4.41
C GLY A 201 -9.00 18.85 -4.35
N CYS A 202 -9.12 19.82 -3.47
CA CYS A 202 -10.34 20.52 -3.14
C CYS A 202 -10.17 22.02 -3.34
N ILE A 203 -11.24 22.69 -3.77
CA ILE A 203 -11.32 24.14 -3.93
C ILE A 203 -12.36 24.71 -2.98
N ARG A 204 -12.24 26.00 -2.65
CA ARG A 204 -13.20 26.69 -1.80
C ARG A 204 -14.57 26.77 -2.48
N LYS A 205 -15.64 26.60 -1.70
CA LYS A 205 -17.01 26.85 -2.15
C LYS A 205 -17.26 28.34 -2.35
N THR A 206 -16.79 29.14 -1.40
CA THR A 206 -17.03 30.58 -1.36
C THR A 206 -15.71 31.34 -1.34
N ALA A 207 -15.61 32.41 -2.12
CA ALA A 207 -14.44 33.27 -2.13
C ALA A 207 -14.26 33.99 -0.77
N LEU A 208 -13.02 34.24 -0.38
CA LEU A 208 -12.67 34.87 0.90
C LEU A 208 -12.47 36.38 0.77
N CYS A 209 -12.20 37.05 1.90
CA CYS A 209 -11.78 38.44 2.04
C CYS A 209 -12.87 39.51 1.93
N GLY A 210 -14.10 39.19 2.37
CA GLY A 210 -15.21 40.14 2.51
C GLY A 210 -15.38 40.75 3.92
N GLY A 211 -14.42 40.53 4.82
CA GLY A 211 -14.48 41.00 6.22
C GLY A 211 -15.31 40.12 7.17
N LYS A 212 -15.88 39.01 6.68
CA LYS A 212 -16.69 38.05 7.45
C LYS A 212 -16.08 36.64 7.46
N ASP A 213 -14.77 36.53 7.27
CA ASP A 213 -14.10 35.23 7.23
C ASP A 213 -13.93 34.67 8.64
N MET A 214 -14.15 33.37 8.78
CA MET A 214 -13.99 32.61 10.01
C MET A 214 -12.85 31.59 9.86
N PHE A 215 -12.50 30.95 10.97
CA PHE A 215 -11.46 29.93 10.99
C PHE A 215 -12.04 28.60 11.45
N LEU A 216 -11.91 27.60 10.60
CA LEU A 216 -12.22 26.21 10.90
C LEU A 216 -11.06 25.61 11.70
N LYS A 217 -11.30 25.30 12.96
CA LYS A 217 -10.33 24.60 13.81
C LYS A 217 -10.29 23.10 13.49
N ARG A 218 -9.10 22.56 13.27
CA ARG A 218 -8.84 21.12 13.07
C ARG A 218 -7.58 20.68 13.80
N GLN A 219 -7.58 19.42 14.25
CA GLN A 219 -6.41 18.76 14.80
C GLN A 219 -5.69 18.03 13.67
N ILE A 220 -4.46 18.44 13.37
CA ILE A 220 -3.72 17.99 12.21
C ILE A 220 -2.38 17.41 12.68
N THR A 221 -2.03 16.21 12.20
CA THR A 221 -0.76 15.55 12.54
C THR A 221 0.33 15.74 11.49
N LYS A 222 -0.03 16.31 10.33
CA LYS A 222 0.90 16.70 9.26
C LYS A 222 0.27 17.78 8.39
N VAL A 223 1.04 18.80 8.07
CA VAL A 223 0.68 19.86 7.12
C VAL A 223 1.94 20.26 6.36
N GLY A 224 1.78 20.69 5.12
CA GLY A 224 2.87 21.24 4.31
C GLY A 224 3.57 22.42 4.99
N GLU A 225 4.76 22.73 4.48
CA GLU A 225 5.65 23.76 5.02
C GLU A 225 4.94 25.11 5.25
N THR A 226 5.30 25.79 6.33
CA THR A 226 4.75 27.12 6.68
C THR A 226 5.47 28.21 5.90
N ASP A 227 4.74 29.23 5.46
CA ASP A 227 5.34 30.36 4.75
C ASP A 227 6.06 31.33 5.70
N SER A 228 5.56 31.50 6.92
CA SER A 228 6.17 32.40 7.90
C SER A 228 5.77 32.03 9.32
N CYS A 229 6.75 32.02 10.24
CA CYS A 229 6.51 31.89 11.68
C CYS A 229 7.11 33.08 12.43
N LEU A 230 6.31 33.71 13.29
CA LEU A 230 6.67 34.93 14.02
C LEU A 230 6.25 34.83 15.48
N PRO A 231 6.99 35.46 16.41
CA PRO A 231 6.59 35.56 17.80
C PRO A 231 5.36 36.49 17.94
N VAL A 232 4.37 36.07 18.71
CA VAL A 232 3.17 36.85 19.06
C VAL A 232 2.77 36.64 20.51
N ALA A 233 2.04 37.60 21.08
CA ALA A 233 1.64 37.53 22.49
C ALA A 233 0.49 36.54 22.73
N SER A 234 -0.36 36.28 21.73
CA SER A 234 -1.53 35.42 21.89
C SER A 234 -2.01 34.82 20.55
N GLU A 235 -2.83 33.77 20.66
CA GLU A 235 -3.56 33.18 19.53
C GLU A 235 -4.43 34.24 18.81
N ALA A 236 -5.11 35.10 19.58
CA ALA A 236 -5.98 36.14 19.03
C ALA A 236 -5.20 37.14 18.16
N GLU A 237 -3.95 37.45 18.51
CA GLU A 237 -3.07 38.27 17.68
C GLU A 237 -2.71 37.57 16.36
N CYS A 238 -2.41 36.27 16.42
CA CYS A 238 -2.15 35.44 15.23
C CYS A 238 -3.37 35.40 14.29
N SER A 239 -4.56 35.16 14.86
CA SER A 239 -5.84 35.19 14.16
C SER A 239 -6.10 36.53 13.47
N LYS A 240 -5.84 37.64 14.18
CA LYS A 240 -5.99 39.00 13.63
C LYS A 240 -5.02 39.27 12.49
N LYS A 241 -3.75 38.85 12.61
CA LYS A 241 -2.75 39.00 11.54
C LYS A 241 -3.16 38.23 10.29
N CYS A 242 -3.54 36.96 10.42
CA CYS A 242 -3.99 36.17 9.28
C CYS A 242 -5.27 36.76 8.66
N ARG A 243 -6.28 37.15 9.46
CA ARG A 243 -7.51 37.75 8.95
C ARG A 243 -7.25 39.07 8.20
N GLY A 244 -6.36 39.90 8.73
CA GLY A 244 -5.97 41.19 8.13
C GLY A 244 -5.16 41.06 6.84
N PHE A 245 -4.59 39.89 6.57
CA PHE A 245 -3.83 39.61 5.36
C PHE A 245 -4.64 38.66 4.46
N CYS A 246 -5.31 39.20 3.44
CA CYS A 246 -6.22 38.43 2.59
C CYS A 246 -5.64 37.12 2.02
N PRO A 247 -4.37 37.10 1.53
CA PRO A 247 -3.77 35.86 1.04
C PRO A 247 -3.60 34.75 2.09
N CYS A 248 -3.67 35.05 3.39
CA CYS A 248 -3.54 34.04 4.43
C CYS A 248 -4.65 32.99 4.33
N THR A 249 -4.26 31.71 4.17
CA THR A 249 -5.15 30.56 4.03
C THR A 249 -5.36 29.81 5.34
N ALA A 250 -4.38 29.83 6.26
CA ALA A 250 -4.49 29.24 7.58
C ALA A 250 -3.44 29.80 8.55
N TYR A 251 -3.62 29.53 9.84
CA TYR A 251 -2.59 29.74 10.85
C TYR A 251 -2.58 28.64 11.90
N SER A 252 -1.50 28.58 12.67
CA SER A 252 -1.36 27.78 13.87
C SER A 252 -0.68 28.62 14.94
N TYR A 253 -1.05 28.41 16.20
CA TYR A 253 -0.46 29.08 17.34
C TYR A 253 0.03 28.07 18.36
N LYS A 254 1.26 28.25 18.83
CA LYS A 254 1.86 27.46 19.89
C LYS A 254 2.31 28.38 21.02
N GLU A 255 1.68 28.25 22.17
CA GLU A 255 2.05 29.00 23.37
C GLU A 255 3.45 28.59 23.86
N SER A 256 4.23 29.55 24.35
CA SER A 256 5.52 29.25 24.97
C SER A 256 5.32 28.62 26.35
N LYS A 257 6.20 27.69 26.72
CA LYS A 257 6.21 27.10 28.06
C LYS A 257 6.84 28.02 29.11
N ARG A 258 7.53 29.07 28.68
CA ARG A 258 8.16 30.07 29.54
C ARG A 258 7.28 31.32 29.53
N ARG A 259 6.92 31.81 30.71
CA ARG A 259 6.00 32.95 30.87
C ARG A 259 6.51 34.25 30.24
N ASP A 260 7.83 34.38 30.10
CA ASP A 260 8.48 35.59 29.58
C ASP A 260 8.80 35.51 28.08
N GLU A 261 8.42 34.43 27.40
CA GLU A 261 8.63 34.24 25.97
C GLU A 261 7.31 34.31 25.21
N ALA A 262 7.33 35.02 24.07
CA ALA A 262 6.18 35.08 23.18
C ALA A 262 5.84 33.69 22.62
N GLY A 263 4.54 33.44 22.38
CA GLY A 263 4.10 32.27 21.62
C GLY A 263 4.53 32.37 20.15
N THR A 264 4.53 31.25 19.45
CA THR A 264 4.88 31.19 18.03
C THR A 264 3.61 31.11 17.19
N CYS A 265 3.45 32.04 16.26
CA CYS A 265 2.38 32.07 15.25
C CYS A 265 2.96 31.71 13.90
N CYS A 266 2.45 30.65 13.28
CA CYS A 266 2.80 30.26 11.92
C CYS A 266 1.61 30.48 11.00
N ILE A 267 1.85 31.02 9.81
CA ILE A 267 0.82 31.29 8.81
C ILE A 267 1.14 30.58 7.49
N TRP A 268 0.07 30.25 6.76
CA TRP A 268 0.10 29.77 5.40
C TRP A 268 -0.57 30.79 4.49
N ILE A 269 0.01 31.00 3.32
CA ILE A 269 -0.39 31.92 2.27
C ILE A 269 -0.67 31.13 0.98
N GLU A 270 0.08 30.05 0.75
CA GLU A 270 -0.20 29.12 -0.34
C GLU A 270 -1.38 28.18 -0.01
N GLU A 271 -1.76 27.39 -1.01
CA GLU A 271 -2.74 26.33 -0.82
C GLU A 271 -2.21 25.25 0.12
N LEU A 272 -3.05 24.85 1.10
CA LEU A 272 -2.64 23.85 2.06
C LEU A 272 -2.49 22.49 1.37
N LYS A 273 -1.33 21.87 1.55
CA LYS A 273 -0.99 20.54 1.02
C LYS A 273 -0.57 19.61 2.16
N ASP A 274 -0.56 18.31 1.86
CA ASP A 274 -0.06 17.26 2.76
C ASP A 274 -0.77 17.21 4.12
N LEU A 275 -2.08 17.49 4.15
CA LEU A 275 -2.89 17.50 5.37
C LEU A 275 -3.21 16.07 5.83
N ARG A 276 -2.88 15.76 7.08
CA ARG A 276 -3.18 14.47 7.72
C ARG A 276 -3.92 14.64 9.03
N GLU A 277 -4.93 13.82 9.22
CA GLU A 277 -5.61 13.61 10.50
C GLU A 277 -5.18 12.26 11.10
N ASP A 278 -4.85 12.26 12.39
CA ASP A 278 -4.68 11.03 13.15
C ASP A 278 -5.23 11.26 14.57
N PHE A 279 -6.09 10.34 15.02
CA PHE A 279 -6.79 10.45 16.31
C PHE A 279 -5.97 9.90 17.48
N SER A 280 -4.82 9.27 17.21
CA SER A 280 -3.90 8.81 18.24
C SER A 280 -3.08 10.00 18.77
N ASN A 281 -3.68 10.77 19.69
CA ASN A 281 -3.07 11.82 20.54
C ASN A 281 -1.70 12.36 20.09
N GLY A 282 -1.70 13.40 19.26
CA GLY A 282 -0.45 14.06 18.85
C GLY A 282 -0.60 15.14 17.76
N GLY A 283 -1.83 15.59 17.49
CA GLY A 283 -2.10 16.63 16.51
C GLY A 283 -1.86 18.04 17.03
N HIS A 284 -1.64 18.95 16.09
CA HIS A 284 -1.52 20.38 16.31
C HIS A 284 -2.78 21.09 15.82
N GLU A 285 -3.12 22.19 16.49
CA GLU A 285 -4.27 22.99 16.14
C GLU A 285 -3.98 23.85 14.91
N LEU A 286 -4.64 23.52 13.80
CA LEU A 286 -4.63 24.31 12.58
C LEU A 286 -5.96 25.04 12.43
N TYR A 287 -5.89 26.35 12.17
CA TYR A 287 -7.03 27.25 12.01
C TYR A 287 -7.11 27.66 10.54
N ILE A 288 -8.04 27.03 9.81
CA ILE A 288 -8.13 27.13 8.33
C ILE A 288 -9.17 28.18 7.96
N ARG A 289 -8.78 29.16 7.14
CA ARG A 289 -9.66 30.28 6.77
C ARG A 289 -10.76 29.84 5.80
N VAL A 290 -12.01 30.12 6.18
CA VAL A 290 -13.23 29.77 5.44
C VAL A 290 -14.25 30.92 5.52
N ALA A 291 -15.22 30.95 4.60
CA ALA A 291 -16.31 31.94 4.67
C ALA A 291 -17.28 31.58 5.80
N ALA A 292 -17.80 32.58 6.54
CA ALA A 292 -18.76 32.34 7.63
C ALA A 292 -20.00 31.53 7.18
N THR A 293 -20.52 31.83 5.99
CA THR A 293 -21.68 31.14 5.39
C THR A 293 -21.49 29.63 5.26
N ASP A 294 -20.24 29.18 5.07
CA ASP A 294 -19.91 27.78 4.88
C ASP A 294 -19.84 27.01 6.23
N LEU A 295 -19.67 27.72 7.35
CA LEU A 295 -19.72 27.17 8.71
C LEU A 295 -21.16 27.13 9.23
N GLU A 296 -21.91 28.24 9.09
CA GLU A 296 -23.29 28.39 9.58
C GLU A 296 -24.27 27.40 8.91
N SER A 297 -24.04 27.06 7.63
CA SER A 297 -24.87 26.07 6.92
C SER A 297 -24.77 24.64 7.50
N ALA A 298 -23.73 24.35 8.29
CA ALA A 298 -23.60 23.08 8.99
C ALA A 298 -24.31 23.09 10.36
N GLU A 299 -24.25 24.20 11.10
CA GLU A 299 -24.90 24.34 12.41
C GLU A 299 -26.43 24.44 12.30
N ASN A 300 -26.95 25.06 11.24
CA ASN A 300 -28.39 25.10 10.95
C ASN A 300 -29.00 23.73 10.55
N LYS A 301 -28.19 22.68 10.40
CA LYS A 301 -28.69 21.28 10.33
C LYS A 301 -28.83 20.63 11.69
N THR A 302 -28.31 21.24 12.76
CA THR A 302 -28.25 20.66 14.11
C THR A 302 -29.20 21.32 15.11
N GLU A 303 -29.74 22.52 14.83
CA GLU A 303 -30.69 23.19 15.72
C GLU A 303 -32.10 23.25 15.12
N GLY A 304 -32.83 22.15 15.23
CA GLY A 304 -34.22 22.08 14.77
C GLY A 304 -34.89 20.73 15.01
N GLY A 305 -35.04 20.31 16.27
CA GLY A 305 -36.02 19.27 16.64
C GLY A 305 -35.54 18.21 17.64
N SER A 306 -36.14 18.25 18.82
CA SER A 306 -36.27 17.22 19.87
C SER A 306 -35.75 15.80 19.62
N THR A 307 -35.01 15.30 20.62
CA THR A 307 -34.79 13.91 21.04
C THR A 307 -35.46 12.81 20.21
N GLN A 308 -34.72 12.21 19.29
CA GLN A 308 -34.91 10.81 18.90
C GLN A 308 -33.57 10.24 18.39
N GLN A 309 -33.27 9.02 18.84
CA GLN A 309 -32.10 8.24 18.46
C GLN A 309 -32.00 8.14 16.93
N VAL A 310 -30.83 8.40 16.36
CA VAL A 310 -30.55 8.16 14.94
C VAL A 310 -30.32 6.66 14.77
N GLU A 311 -31.41 5.93 14.53
CA GLU A 311 -31.39 4.76 13.67
C GLU A 311 -31.12 5.21 12.22
N ALA A 312 -30.37 4.39 11.50
CA ALA A 312 -30.09 4.54 10.09
C ALA A 312 -31.38 4.61 9.23
N PHE A 313 -31.50 5.64 8.38
CA PHE A 313 -32.48 5.70 7.28
C PHE A 313 -31.67 5.65 5.98
N ASN A 314 -31.61 4.56 5.21
CA ASN A 314 -32.68 3.82 4.53
C ASN A 314 -33.59 4.72 3.68
N GLY A 315 -33.09 5.06 2.49
CA GLY A 315 -33.85 5.68 1.40
C GLY A 315 -34.83 4.70 0.76
N ARG A 316 -36.10 5.11 0.72
CA ARG A 316 -37.28 4.45 0.13
C ARG A 316 -37.03 3.78 -1.23
N LYS A 317 -37.32 2.47 -1.30
CA LYS A 317 -37.87 1.81 -2.50
C LYS A 317 -39.23 1.19 -2.18
N LYS A 318 -40.28 2.03 -2.18
CA LYS A 318 -41.67 1.55 -2.26
C LYS A 318 -41.95 1.18 -3.72
N HIS A 319 -41.59 -0.04 -4.12
CA HIS A 319 -42.31 -0.95 -5.05
C HIS A 319 -41.47 -2.18 -5.48
N GLN A 320 -40.74 -2.85 -4.56
CA GLN A 320 -39.87 -3.98 -4.95
C GLN A 320 -40.16 -5.31 -4.21
N TRP A 321 -41.15 -5.35 -3.32
CA TRP A 321 -41.47 -6.55 -2.51
C TRP A 321 -42.34 -7.59 -3.24
N THR A 322 -43.07 -7.21 -4.29
CA THR A 322 -43.90 -8.15 -5.07
C THR A 322 -43.09 -9.03 -6.02
N LEU A 323 -41.87 -8.62 -6.42
CA LEU A 323 -41.00 -9.42 -7.30
C LEU A 323 -40.15 -10.44 -6.52
N ILE A 324 -39.78 -10.12 -5.27
CA ILE A 324 -38.94 -10.99 -4.43
C ILE A 324 -39.72 -12.22 -3.95
N PHE A 325 -40.98 -12.05 -3.52
CA PHE A 325 -41.85 -13.18 -3.19
C PHE A 325 -42.20 -14.05 -4.41
N GLY A 326 -42.31 -13.47 -5.61
CA GLY A 326 -42.50 -14.24 -6.84
C GLY A 326 -41.29 -15.10 -7.20
N MET A 327 -40.06 -14.56 -7.04
CA MET A 327 -38.83 -15.28 -7.36
C MET A 327 -38.48 -16.38 -6.36
N THR A 328 -38.80 -16.23 -5.07
CA THR A 328 -38.57 -17.29 -4.08
C THR A 328 -39.54 -18.46 -4.23
N ILE A 329 -40.79 -18.19 -4.62
CA ILE A 329 -41.77 -19.25 -4.92
C ILE A 329 -41.38 -19.98 -6.21
N ALA A 330 -40.97 -19.24 -7.26
CA ALA A 330 -40.53 -19.84 -8.52
C ALA A 330 -39.26 -20.71 -8.35
N SER A 331 -38.27 -20.26 -7.57
CA SER A 331 -37.05 -21.03 -7.33
C SER A 331 -37.32 -22.30 -6.50
N GLY A 332 -38.25 -22.23 -5.53
CA GLY A 332 -38.70 -23.38 -4.76
C GLY A 332 -39.39 -24.44 -5.63
N ILE A 333 -40.25 -24.02 -6.57
CA ILE A 333 -40.90 -24.93 -7.52
C ILE A 333 -39.87 -25.60 -8.42
N ILE A 334 -38.92 -24.84 -8.98
CA ILE A 334 -37.85 -25.38 -9.84
C ILE A 334 -37.01 -26.42 -9.08
N LEU A 335 -36.59 -26.12 -7.85
CA LEU A 335 -35.84 -27.08 -7.01
C LEU A 335 -36.65 -28.35 -6.73
N SER A 336 -37.96 -28.22 -6.44
CA SER A 336 -38.83 -29.38 -6.24
C SER A 336 -38.96 -30.24 -7.50
N CYS A 337 -39.08 -29.63 -8.68
CA CYS A 337 -39.15 -30.32 -9.96
C CYS A 337 -37.83 -31.05 -10.28
N ILE A 338 -36.69 -30.44 -9.96
CA ILE A 338 -35.37 -31.05 -10.12
C ILE A 338 -35.24 -32.27 -9.20
N ILE A 339 -35.65 -32.16 -7.93
CA ILE A 339 -35.61 -33.28 -6.97
C ILE A 339 -36.53 -34.42 -7.44
N ILE A 340 -37.74 -34.11 -7.89
CA ILE A 340 -38.68 -35.11 -8.44
C ILE A 340 -38.12 -35.75 -9.72
N TYR A 341 -37.47 -34.97 -10.58
CA TYR A 341 -36.80 -35.48 -11.78
C TYR A 341 -35.68 -36.45 -11.42
N PHE A 342 -34.80 -36.10 -10.47
CA PHE A 342 -33.75 -37.01 -10.02
C PHE A 342 -34.30 -38.24 -9.31
N TYR A 343 -35.39 -38.10 -8.54
CA TYR A 343 -36.02 -39.23 -7.84
C TYR A 343 -36.68 -40.20 -8.83
N THR A 344 -37.41 -39.69 -9.82
CA THR A 344 -38.01 -40.51 -10.89
C THR A 344 -36.94 -41.11 -11.81
N ARG A 345 -35.86 -40.38 -12.13
CA ARG A 345 -34.71 -40.90 -12.88
C ARG A 345 -33.96 -41.99 -12.12
N ARG A 346 -33.74 -41.84 -10.81
CA ARG A 346 -33.16 -42.90 -9.95
C ARG A 346 -34.08 -44.13 -9.91
N LYS A 347 -35.39 -43.92 -9.81
CA LYS A 347 -36.38 -45.01 -9.82
C LYS A 347 -36.46 -45.73 -11.17
N ARG A 348 -36.21 -45.02 -12.28
CA ARG A 348 -36.16 -45.58 -13.65
C ARG A 348 -34.85 -46.32 -13.94
N ILE A 349 -33.72 -45.86 -13.37
CA ILE A 349 -32.41 -46.53 -13.47
C ILE A 349 -32.39 -47.84 -12.67
N ASN A 350 -33.12 -47.92 -11.55
CA ASN A 350 -33.26 -49.15 -10.77
C ASN A 350 -34.27 -50.17 -11.36
N SER A 351 -35.01 -49.83 -12.42
CA SER A 351 -35.97 -50.75 -13.07
C SER A 351 -35.50 -51.31 -14.42
N GLN A 352 -34.26 -51.07 -14.85
CA GLN A 352 -33.68 -51.71 -16.03
C GLN A 352 -32.25 -52.20 -15.74
N GLY A 353 -32.15 -53.34 -15.06
CA GLY A 353 -30.95 -54.16 -15.13
C GLY A 353 -31.03 -55.14 -16.30
N ARG A 354 -30.32 -54.89 -17.41
CA ARG A 354 -29.52 -55.89 -18.15
C ARG A 354 -28.90 -55.35 -19.45
N SER A 355 -27.71 -55.89 -19.69
CA SER A 355 -26.92 -56.03 -20.93
C SER A 355 -25.94 -54.93 -21.35
N ILE A 356 -24.68 -55.16 -20.95
CA ILE A 356 -23.43 -55.13 -21.73
C ILE A 356 -23.55 -54.65 -23.20
N ASN A 357 -22.81 -53.61 -23.58
CA ASN A 357 -21.77 -53.63 -24.63
C ASN A 357 -21.18 -52.22 -24.89
N ARG A 358 -19.84 -52.16 -24.94
CA ARG A 358 -19.09 -51.08 -25.62
C ARG A 358 -19.43 -51.11 -27.12
N PRO A 359 -19.34 -49.96 -27.80
CA PRO A 359 -18.24 -49.87 -28.77
C PRO A 359 -17.43 -48.59 -28.67
N ASN A 360 -16.20 -48.75 -29.17
CA ASN A 360 -15.12 -47.78 -29.29
C ASN A 360 -15.54 -46.50 -30.03
N MET A 361 -14.95 -45.38 -29.63
CA MET A 361 -14.70 -44.27 -30.55
C MET A 361 -13.22 -43.90 -30.45
N ALA A 362 -12.50 -44.21 -31.53
CA ALA A 362 -11.26 -43.55 -31.84
C ALA A 362 -11.56 -42.08 -32.20
N ALA A 363 -10.73 -41.18 -31.66
CA ALA A 363 -10.38 -39.79 -32.00
C ALA A 363 -11.29 -39.01 -33.00
N PRO A 364 -11.53 -37.70 -32.75
CA PRO A 364 -10.46 -36.74 -33.04
C PRO A 364 -10.22 -35.67 -31.97
N PHE A 365 -8.95 -35.26 -31.91
CA PHE A 365 -8.49 -33.96 -31.48
C PHE A 365 -9.36 -32.83 -32.07
N TYR A 366 -9.46 -31.73 -31.32
CA TYR A 366 -10.02 -30.42 -31.69
C TYR A 366 -11.53 -30.22 -31.49
N GLU A 367 -11.94 -29.86 -30.26
CA GLU A 367 -12.96 -28.82 -30.03
C GLU A 367 -13.14 -28.53 -28.54
N SER A 368 -12.78 -27.32 -28.09
CA SER A 368 -13.53 -26.50 -27.10
C SER A 368 -12.63 -25.48 -26.41
N ALA A 369 -12.03 -24.56 -27.18
CA ALA A 369 -11.41 -23.35 -26.64
C ALA A 369 -12.43 -22.28 -26.19
N ARG A 370 -13.63 -22.66 -25.75
CA ARG A 370 -14.72 -21.71 -25.43
C ARG A 370 -15.46 -21.96 -24.12
N HIS A 371 -14.95 -22.79 -23.21
CA HIS A 371 -15.64 -23.02 -21.93
C HIS A 371 -14.77 -23.06 -20.67
N VAL A 372 -13.60 -22.41 -20.68
CA VAL A 372 -12.86 -22.09 -19.45
C VAL A 372 -12.27 -20.68 -19.55
N LYS A 373 -13.09 -19.70 -19.96
CA LYS A 373 -12.74 -18.27 -19.82
C LYS A 373 -13.39 -17.63 -18.58
N ASP A 374 -14.21 -18.37 -17.84
CA ASP A 374 -15.02 -17.86 -16.72
C ASP A 374 -14.69 -18.46 -15.34
N MET A 375 -13.61 -19.24 -15.22
CA MET A 375 -13.18 -19.79 -13.92
C MET A 375 -11.73 -19.49 -13.52
N VAL A 376 -11.03 -18.65 -14.30
CA VAL A 376 -9.73 -18.07 -13.91
C VAL A 376 -9.82 -16.56 -14.04
N VAL A 377 -10.73 -15.96 -13.26
CA VAL A 377 -10.77 -14.52 -13.01
C VAL A 377 -10.94 -14.33 -11.51
N ASP A 378 -9.86 -14.61 -10.78
CA ASP A 378 -9.59 -13.97 -9.49
C ASP A 378 -8.08 -14.07 -9.16
N SER A 379 -7.27 -13.49 -10.04
CA SER A 379 -5.87 -13.14 -9.77
C SER A 379 -5.41 -12.20 -10.89
N ASP A 380 -5.21 -10.94 -10.55
CA ASP A 380 -4.79 -9.86 -11.46
C ASP A 380 -3.35 -10.03 -11.97
N GLN A 381 -3.08 -11.04 -12.82
CA GLN A 381 -1.82 -11.17 -13.55
C GLN A 381 -1.98 -11.86 -14.90
N PHE A 382 -2.62 -11.21 -15.88
CA PHE A 382 -2.42 -11.56 -17.29
C PHE A 382 -2.51 -10.30 -18.16
N LYS A 383 -1.37 -9.86 -18.72
CA LYS A 383 -1.34 -8.92 -19.85
C LYS A 383 -1.51 -9.69 -21.15
N GLU A 384 -2.29 -9.14 -22.07
CA GLU A 384 -2.73 -9.75 -23.32
C GLU A 384 -1.66 -9.88 -24.44
N GLU A 385 -0.36 -9.79 -24.16
CA GLU A 385 0.66 -9.66 -25.22
C GLU A 385 1.50 -10.91 -25.54
N GLU A 386 1.33 -12.04 -24.85
CA GLU A 386 1.99 -13.31 -25.23
C GLU A 386 1.02 -14.28 -25.89
N LYS A 387 0.56 -13.92 -27.09
CA LYS A 387 -0.12 -14.83 -28.01
C LYS A 387 0.73 -15.12 -29.23
N GLN A 388 1.89 -15.75 -29.05
CA GLN A 388 2.54 -16.48 -30.14
C GLN A 388 3.15 -17.80 -29.65
N GLY A 389 2.43 -18.89 -29.91
CA GLY A 389 3.04 -20.09 -30.47
C GLY A 389 3.56 -21.17 -29.53
N ILE A 390 2.71 -21.82 -28.74
CA ILE A 390 2.87 -23.25 -28.40
C ILE A 390 1.48 -23.91 -28.36
N ASP A 391 1.20 -24.85 -29.28
CA ASP A 391 -0.03 -25.64 -29.29
C ASP A 391 0.15 -26.82 -28.30
N LEU A 392 -0.13 -26.57 -27.02
CA LEU A 392 -0.06 -27.60 -25.98
C LEU A 392 -1.40 -28.32 -25.84
N PRO A 393 -1.45 -29.66 -25.93
CA PRO A 393 -2.67 -30.40 -25.70
C PRO A 393 -3.08 -30.31 -24.23
N PHE A 394 -4.30 -29.84 -23.96
CA PHE A 394 -4.86 -29.80 -22.62
C PHE A 394 -5.45 -31.17 -22.25
N ILE A 395 -5.06 -31.71 -21.10
CA ILE A 395 -5.60 -32.94 -20.52
C ILE A 395 -6.45 -32.54 -19.31
N ASP A 396 -7.64 -33.11 -19.18
CA ASP A 396 -8.51 -32.84 -18.04
C ASP A 396 -7.92 -33.40 -16.73
N PHE A 397 -8.19 -32.71 -15.61
CA PHE A 397 -7.61 -33.08 -14.32
C PHE A 397 -8.11 -34.44 -13.81
N GLU A 398 -9.35 -34.84 -14.14
CA GLU A 398 -9.92 -36.13 -13.73
C GLU A 398 -9.17 -37.31 -14.40
N SER A 399 -8.78 -37.15 -15.65
CA SER A 399 -7.97 -38.08 -16.43
C SER A 399 -6.57 -38.19 -15.85
N ILE A 400 -5.98 -37.08 -15.37
CA ILE A 400 -4.70 -37.09 -14.65
C ILE A 400 -4.83 -37.85 -13.32
N LEU A 401 -5.90 -37.62 -12.57
CA LEU A 401 -6.17 -38.35 -11.31
C LEU A 401 -6.33 -39.85 -11.56
N ALA A 402 -7.13 -40.23 -12.56
CA ALA A 402 -7.32 -41.63 -12.92
C ALA A 402 -6.03 -42.29 -13.40
N ALA A 403 -5.23 -41.59 -14.21
CA ALA A 403 -3.99 -42.12 -14.77
C ALA A 403 -2.86 -42.24 -13.74
N THR A 404 -2.86 -41.42 -12.68
CA THR A 404 -1.86 -41.44 -11.60
C THR A 404 -2.30 -42.22 -10.36
N ASP A 405 -3.49 -42.82 -10.37
CA ASP A 405 -4.13 -43.44 -9.20
C ASP A 405 -4.19 -42.45 -8.02
N ASN A 406 -4.78 -41.28 -8.28
CA ASN A 406 -4.92 -40.17 -7.34
C ASN A 406 -3.57 -39.74 -6.72
N PHE A 407 -2.52 -39.64 -7.54
CA PHE A 407 -1.15 -39.35 -7.10
C PHE A 407 -0.61 -40.32 -6.04
N SER A 408 -0.92 -41.62 -6.19
CA SER A 408 -0.42 -42.68 -5.33
C SER A 408 1.12 -42.68 -5.25
N GLU A 409 1.67 -42.86 -4.06
CA GLU A 409 3.14 -42.95 -3.87
C GLU A 409 3.74 -44.15 -4.62
N ALA A 410 2.96 -45.19 -4.92
CA ALA A 410 3.39 -46.31 -5.76
C ALA A 410 3.73 -45.89 -7.19
N ASN A 411 3.16 -44.77 -7.67
CA ASN A 411 3.41 -44.21 -8.99
C ASN A 411 4.45 -43.07 -8.96
N LYS A 412 5.04 -42.75 -7.82
CA LYS A 412 6.01 -41.66 -7.72
C LYS A 412 7.35 -42.05 -8.34
N LEU A 413 7.79 -41.24 -9.29
CA LEU A 413 9.06 -41.39 -9.99
C LEU A 413 10.20 -40.68 -9.25
N GLY A 414 9.90 -39.59 -8.53
CA GLY A 414 10.90 -38.82 -7.78
C GLY A 414 10.31 -37.54 -7.19
N LYS A 415 11.15 -36.76 -6.48
CA LYS A 415 10.81 -35.45 -5.94
C LYS A 415 12.02 -34.52 -6.03
N GLY A 416 11.85 -33.37 -6.68
CA GLY A 416 12.84 -32.29 -6.77
C GLY A 416 12.37 -31.01 -6.08
N GLY A 417 13.10 -29.90 -6.29
CA GLY A 417 12.79 -28.58 -5.70
C GLY A 417 11.42 -28.02 -6.09
N PHE A 418 10.90 -28.43 -7.25
CA PHE A 418 9.62 -27.98 -7.82
C PHE A 418 8.43 -28.90 -7.48
N GLY A 419 8.67 -30.02 -6.79
CA GLY A 419 7.63 -30.94 -6.36
C GLY A 419 7.82 -32.40 -6.81
N PRO A 420 6.87 -33.27 -6.46
CA PRO A 420 6.88 -34.68 -6.84
C PRO A 420 6.51 -34.88 -8.32
N VAL A 421 7.13 -35.90 -8.93
CA VAL A 421 6.82 -36.38 -10.29
C VAL A 421 6.21 -37.77 -10.17
N TYR A 422 5.08 -37.98 -10.85
CA TYR A 422 4.33 -39.24 -10.85
C TYR A 422 4.27 -39.83 -12.25
N LYS A 423 4.18 -41.16 -12.32
CA LYS A 423 3.92 -41.93 -13.52
C LYS A 423 2.42 -41.99 -13.75
N ALA A 424 1.95 -41.41 -14.85
CA ALA A 424 0.58 -41.53 -15.32
C ALA A 424 0.49 -42.59 -16.42
N LYS A 425 -0.54 -43.44 -16.36
CA LYS A 425 -0.84 -44.43 -17.42
C LYS A 425 -2.25 -44.19 -17.96
N PHE A 426 -2.33 -43.65 -19.17
CA PHE A 426 -3.59 -43.33 -19.84
C PHE A 426 -4.20 -44.56 -20.54
N PRO A 427 -5.52 -44.56 -20.79
CA PRO A 427 -6.16 -45.56 -21.64
C PRO A 427 -5.47 -45.64 -23.01
N GLY A 428 -5.09 -46.85 -23.44
CA GLY A 428 -4.27 -47.05 -24.64
C GLY A 428 -2.79 -47.32 -24.38
N GLY A 429 -2.36 -47.32 -23.11
CA GLY A 429 -1.02 -47.77 -22.70
C GLY A 429 0.06 -46.70 -22.71
N GLN A 430 -0.27 -45.47 -23.11
CA GLN A 430 0.61 -44.31 -23.07
C GLN A 430 0.98 -43.98 -21.62
N GLN A 431 2.29 -43.84 -21.37
CA GLN A 431 2.84 -43.48 -20.07
C GLN A 431 3.45 -42.08 -20.15
N ILE A 432 3.10 -41.22 -19.21
CA ILE A 432 3.55 -39.81 -19.16
C ILE A 432 4.02 -39.52 -17.74
N ALA A 433 5.03 -38.66 -17.59
CA ALA A 433 5.41 -38.11 -16.29
C ALA A 433 4.54 -36.88 -15.98
N VAL A 434 3.90 -36.86 -14.80
CA VAL A 434 3.09 -35.75 -14.31
C VAL A 434 3.81 -35.10 -13.15
N LYS A 435 4.29 -33.88 -13.35
CA LYS A 435 4.90 -33.06 -12.30
C LYS A 435 3.81 -32.27 -11.58
N ARG A 436 3.75 -32.36 -10.26
CA ARG A 436 2.79 -31.61 -9.45
C ARG A 436 3.53 -30.54 -8.68
N LEU A 437 3.14 -29.28 -8.87
CA LEU A 437 3.70 -28.16 -8.12
C LEU A 437 3.45 -28.37 -6.62
N SER A 438 4.52 -28.34 -5.84
CA SER A 438 4.44 -28.42 -4.38
C SER A 438 4.12 -27.04 -3.81
N SER A 439 3.14 -26.96 -2.88
CA SER A 439 2.79 -25.74 -2.16
C SER A 439 3.91 -25.17 -1.28
N ALA A 440 5.00 -25.92 -1.09
CA ALA A 440 6.17 -25.54 -0.31
C ALA A 440 7.40 -25.13 -1.17
N SER A 441 7.25 -24.99 -2.49
CA SER A 441 8.37 -24.60 -3.37
C SER A 441 8.51 -23.07 -3.43
N GLY A 442 9.69 -22.55 -3.06
CA GLY A 442 9.99 -21.12 -3.01
C GLY A 442 10.37 -20.48 -4.36
N GLN A 443 10.19 -21.19 -5.48
CA GLN A 443 10.70 -20.80 -6.81
C GLN A 443 9.62 -20.44 -7.85
N GLY A 444 8.33 -20.36 -7.46
CA GLY A 444 7.29 -19.72 -8.26
C GLY A 444 6.69 -20.55 -9.42
N LEU A 445 5.58 -20.04 -9.98
CA LEU A 445 4.77 -20.69 -11.03
C LEU A 445 5.40 -20.55 -12.43
N GLU A 446 6.24 -19.55 -12.66
CA GLU A 446 6.90 -19.32 -13.95
C GLU A 446 8.04 -20.31 -14.22
N GLU A 447 8.88 -20.61 -13.24
CA GLU A 447 9.94 -21.63 -13.39
C GLU A 447 9.35 -23.04 -13.60
N PHE A 448 8.17 -23.33 -13.03
CA PHE A 448 7.44 -24.57 -13.28
C PHE A 448 6.91 -24.70 -14.72
N LYS A 449 6.63 -23.59 -15.41
CA LYS A 449 6.12 -23.58 -16.78
C LYS A 449 7.24 -23.71 -17.84
N ASN A 450 8.48 -23.37 -17.47
CA ASN A 450 9.64 -23.36 -18.38
C ASN A 450 10.42 -24.71 -18.40
N GLU A 451 10.09 -25.67 -17.53
CA GLU A 451 10.57 -27.07 -17.51
C GLU A 451 9.46 -28.04 -17.95
#